data_AF-O75852-F1
#
_entry.id   AF-O75852-F1
#
_cell.length_a   1.000
_cell.length_b   1.000
_cell.length_c   1.000
_cell.angle_alpha   90.00
_cell.angle_beta   90.00
_cell.angle_gamma   90.00
#
_symmetry.space_group_name_H-M   'P 1'
#
loop_
_entity.id
_entity.type
_entity.pdbx_description
1 polymer ?
#
loop_
_entity_poly.entity_id
_entity_poly.type
_entity_poly.pdbx_seq_one_letter_code
_entity_poly.pdbx_strand_id
1 'polypeptide(L)'
;NYWNAASFPNPSSYLHFSTFQGETSADISFYFKTLTPWGVFLENMGKEDFIKLELKSATEVSFSFDVGNGPVEIVVRSPTPLNDDQWHRVTAERNVKQASLQVDRLPQQIRKAPTEGHTRLELYSQLFVGGAGGQQGFLGCIRSLRMNGVTLDLEERAKVTSGFISGCSGHCTSYGTNCENGGKCLERYHGYSCDCSNTAYDGTFCNK
;
A
#
# COMPACT_ATOMS: atom_id res chain seq x y z
N ASN A 1 15.44 4.35 4.70
CA ASN A 1 15.50 3.16 5.57
C ASN A 1 14.69 2.04 4.96
N TYR A 2 15.37 1.08 4.33
CA TYR A 2 14.78 -0.12 3.73
C TYR A 2 13.90 -0.93 4.72
N TRP A 3 14.21 -0.81 6.01
CA TRP A 3 13.61 -1.58 7.12
C TRP A 3 12.26 -1.04 7.64
N ASN A 4 11.91 0.20 7.34
CA ASN A 4 10.65 0.80 7.81
C ASN A 4 9.44 0.22 7.05
N ALA A 5 8.91 -0.92 7.51
CA ALA A 5 7.85 -1.67 6.88
C ALA A 5 6.83 -2.19 7.90
N ALA A 6 5.60 -2.44 7.43
CA ALA A 6 4.56 -3.12 8.19
C ALA A 6 3.76 -4.07 7.29
N SER A 7 3.31 -5.18 7.86
CA SER A 7 2.36 -6.11 7.23
C SER A 7 0.93 -5.82 7.70
N PHE A 8 -0.01 -5.88 6.76
CA PHE A 8 -1.45 -5.67 6.93
C PHE A 8 -2.15 -7.02 6.77
N PRO A 9 -2.47 -7.72 7.87
CA PRO A 9 -2.86 -9.14 7.88
C PRO A 9 -4.38 -9.37 7.81
N ASN A 10 -5.21 -8.32 7.78
CA ASN A 10 -6.62 -8.44 7.36
C ASN A 10 -7.05 -7.18 6.59
N PRO A 11 -7.99 -7.25 5.62
CA PRO A 11 -8.49 -6.06 4.92
C PRO A 11 -9.22 -5.04 5.82
N SER A 12 -9.49 -5.39 7.08
CA SER A 12 -10.06 -4.46 8.07
C SER A 12 -8.99 -3.80 8.95
N SER A 13 -7.70 -4.14 8.75
CA SER A 13 -6.59 -3.64 9.55
C SER A 13 -6.05 -2.34 8.98
N TYR A 14 -5.76 -1.39 9.85
CA TYR A 14 -5.13 -0.13 9.46
C TYR A 14 -4.21 0.37 10.57
N LEU A 15 -3.17 1.11 10.18
CA LEU A 15 -2.40 1.95 11.07
C LEU A 15 -2.89 3.39 10.93
N HIS A 16 -3.01 4.10 12.04
CA HIS A 16 -3.37 5.53 12.01
C HIS A 16 -2.18 6.41 12.40
N PHE A 17 -2.04 7.54 11.73
CA PHE A 17 -1.04 8.58 11.98
C PHE A 17 -1.73 9.93 12.21
N SER A 18 -0.97 10.93 12.65
CA SER A 18 -1.45 12.31 12.70
C SER A 18 -1.96 12.76 11.34
N THR A 19 -2.96 13.64 11.35
CA THR A 19 -3.50 14.27 10.14
C THR A 19 -2.40 14.85 9.27
N PHE A 20 -2.44 14.52 7.98
CA PHE A 20 -1.48 14.99 7.02
C PHE A 20 -1.55 16.52 6.84
N GLN A 21 -0.42 17.19 7.02
CA GLN A 21 -0.29 18.64 6.86
C GLN A 21 0.23 18.97 5.45
N GLY A 22 -0.68 19.01 4.47
CA GLY A 22 -0.34 19.18 3.06
C GLY A 22 -1.28 20.12 2.30
N GLU A 23 -1.54 21.31 2.85
CA GLU A 23 -2.53 22.25 2.30
C GLU A 23 -2.34 22.52 0.80
N THR A 24 -1.18 23.03 0.39
CA THR A 24 -0.92 23.42 -1.02
C THR A 24 -0.14 22.38 -1.79
N SER A 25 0.44 21.39 -1.10
CA SER A 25 1.25 20.34 -1.73
C SER A 25 1.23 19.03 -0.95
N ALA A 26 1.19 17.93 -1.70
CA ALA A 26 1.38 16.58 -1.22
C ALA A 26 2.42 15.87 -2.08
N ASP A 27 3.54 15.45 -1.49
CA ASP A 27 4.52 14.53 -2.07
C ASP A 27 4.44 13.23 -1.28
N ILE A 28 3.95 12.16 -1.91
CA ILE A 28 3.73 10.87 -1.25
C ILE A 28 4.53 9.81 -2.00
N SER A 29 5.33 9.05 -1.26
CA SER A 29 6.03 7.90 -1.83
C SER A 29 6.06 6.72 -0.87
N PHE A 30 5.91 5.53 -1.40
CA PHE A 30 6.03 4.28 -0.65
C PHE A 30 6.30 3.12 -1.60
N TYR A 31 6.56 1.95 -1.03
CA TYR A 31 6.52 0.69 -1.76
C TYR A 31 5.43 -0.21 -1.18
N PHE A 32 4.79 -0.99 -2.03
CA PHE A 32 3.84 -2.03 -1.61
C PHE A 32 4.22 -3.39 -2.18
N LYS A 33 3.74 -4.45 -1.53
CA LYS A 33 3.87 -5.85 -1.96
C LYS A 33 2.58 -6.58 -1.60
N THR A 34 1.94 -7.25 -2.55
CA THR A 34 0.65 -7.93 -2.33
C THR A 34 0.41 -9.08 -3.30
N LEU A 35 -0.51 -9.96 -2.95
CA LEU A 35 -1.14 -10.96 -3.82
C LEU A 35 -2.59 -10.61 -4.17
N THR A 36 -3.18 -9.62 -3.49
CA THR A 36 -4.57 -9.21 -3.68
C THR A 36 -4.67 -8.18 -4.79
N PRO A 37 -5.67 -8.28 -5.68
CA PRO A 37 -5.79 -7.38 -6.82
C PRO A 37 -6.38 -6.01 -6.45
N TRP A 38 -6.73 -5.74 -5.20
CA TRP A 38 -7.33 -4.47 -4.80
C TRP A 38 -6.99 -4.14 -3.34
N GLY A 39 -7.18 -2.87 -2.96
CA GLY A 39 -7.11 -2.42 -1.57
C GLY A 39 -6.65 -0.98 -1.42
N VAL A 40 -7.14 -0.30 -0.39
CA VAL A 40 -6.75 1.09 -0.09
C VAL A 40 -5.42 1.13 0.65
N PHE A 41 -4.42 1.77 0.06
CA PHE A 41 -3.09 1.93 0.66
C PHE A 41 -3.10 2.98 1.77
N LEU A 42 -3.74 4.12 1.53
CA LEU A 42 -3.90 5.19 2.51
C LEU A 42 -5.06 6.10 2.17
N GLU A 43 -5.64 6.71 3.20
CA GLU A 43 -6.74 7.65 3.12
C GLU A 43 -6.62 8.69 4.24
N ASN A 44 -6.83 9.97 3.91
CA ASN A 44 -7.06 11.02 4.90
C ASN A 44 -8.25 11.85 4.44
N MET A 45 -9.22 12.04 5.33
CA MET A 45 -10.48 12.73 5.05
C MET A 45 -10.56 14.10 5.73
N GLY A 46 -11.14 15.05 5.03
CA GLY A 46 -11.66 16.33 5.52
C GLY A 46 -13.19 16.29 5.62
N LYS A 47 -13.83 17.44 5.42
CA LYS A 47 -15.30 17.52 5.36
C LYS A 47 -15.82 17.13 3.97
N GLU A 48 -15.20 17.67 2.93
CA GLU A 48 -15.45 17.38 1.51
C GLU A 48 -14.13 16.95 0.85
N ASP A 49 -13.05 17.61 1.25
CA ASP A 49 -11.69 17.30 0.87
C ASP A 49 -11.24 15.90 1.29
N PHE A 50 -10.42 15.27 0.46
CA PHE A 50 -9.76 14.01 0.80
C PHE A 50 -8.51 13.78 -0.03
N ILE A 51 -7.70 12.84 0.41
CA ILE A 51 -6.62 12.25 -0.37
C ILE A 51 -6.63 10.74 -0.18
N LYS A 52 -6.55 9.98 -1.28
CA LYS A 52 -6.62 8.52 -1.28
C LYS A 52 -5.72 7.90 -2.34
N LEU A 53 -4.98 6.87 -1.96
CA LEU A 53 -4.20 6.01 -2.87
C LEU A 53 -4.66 4.58 -2.71
N GLU A 54 -4.94 3.90 -3.82
CA GLU A 54 -5.46 2.53 -3.81
C GLU A 54 -4.99 1.71 -5.02
N LEU A 55 -4.95 0.40 -4.84
CA LEU A 55 -4.94 -0.58 -5.93
C LEU A 55 -6.40 -0.86 -6.29
N LYS A 56 -6.84 -0.45 -7.49
CA LYS A 56 -8.22 -0.65 -7.95
C LYS A 56 -8.43 -2.01 -8.59
N SER A 57 -7.39 -2.50 -9.26
CA SER A 57 -7.33 -3.84 -9.85
C SER A 57 -5.88 -4.30 -9.87
N ALA A 58 -5.65 -5.58 -10.24
CA ALA A 58 -4.32 -6.15 -10.36
C ALA A 58 -3.36 -5.29 -11.20
N THR A 59 -3.85 -4.44 -12.10
CA THR A 59 -3.04 -3.62 -13.00
C THR A 59 -3.25 -2.12 -12.85
N GLU A 60 -4.14 -1.66 -11.95
CA GLU A 60 -4.50 -0.25 -11.85
C GLU A 60 -4.23 0.31 -10.45
N VAL A 61 -3.32 1.28 -10.36
CA VAL A 61 -3.13 2.11 -9.15
C VAL A 61 -3.78 3.46 -9.40
N SER A 62 -4.54 3.94 -8.42
CA SER A 62 -5.25 5.20 -8.47
C SER A 62 -4.80 6.15 -7.37
N PHE A 63 -4.66 7.42 -7.75
CA PHE A 63 -4.53 8.55 -6.86
C PHE A 63 -5.74 9.45 -7.03
N SER A 64 -6.52 9.60 -5.96
CA SER A 64 -7.71 10.45 -5.95
C SER A 64 -7.67 11.46 -4.82
N PHE A 65 -8.21 12.64 -5.09
CA PHE A 65 -8.29 13.72 -4.11
C PHE A 65 -9.44 14.67 -4.44
N ASP A 66 -9.92 15.38 -3.43
CA ASP A 66 -10.79 16.54 -3.57
C ASP A 66 -10.23 17.68 -2.70
N VAL A 67 -10.32 18.89 -3.22
CA VAL A 67 -9.88 20.14 -2.56
C VAL A 67 -11.01 21.18 -2.54
N GLY A 68 -12.26 20.76 -2.71
CA GLY A 68 -13.46 21.60 -2.79
C GLY A 68 -13.91 21.92 -4.21
N ASN A 69 -13.28 21.35 -5.25
CA ASN A 69 -13.70 21.53 -6.66
C ASN A 69 -14.36 20.26 -7.23
N GLY A 70 -14.59 19.24 -6.41
CA GLY A 70 -15.01 17.92 -6.82
C GLY A 70 -13.83 16.95 -6.98
N PRO A 71 -14.12 15.63 -6.96
CA PRO A 71 -13.08 14.61 -6.93
C PRO A 71 -12.33 14.53 -8.26
N VAL A 72 -11.01 14.45 -8.17
CA VAL A 72 -10.09 14.20 -9.28
C VAL A 72 -9.45 12.83 -9.09
N GLU A 73 -9.34 12.06 -10.17
CA GLU A 73 -8.69 10.76 -10.17
C GLU A 73 -7.60 10.70 -11.25
N ILE A 74 -6.42 10.18 -10.89
CA ILE A 74 -5.32 9.84 -11.79
C ILE A 74 -5.05 8.34 -11.67
N VAL A 75 -5.05 7.62 -12.79
CA VAL A 75 -4.83 6.18 -12.82
C VAL A 75 -3.59 5.85 -13.64
N VAL A 76 -2.69 5.06 -13.08
CA VAL A 76 -1.60 4.41 -13.82
C VAL A 76 -2.01 2.96 -14.10
N ARG A 77 -1.93 2.55 -15.37
CA ARG A 77 -2.18 1.18 -15.81
C ARG A 77 -0.86 0.47 -16.08
N SER A 78 -0.60 -0.61 -15.36
CA SER A 78 0.52 -1.49 -15.59
C SER A 78 0.20 -2.52 -16.69
N PRO A 79 1.13 -2.83 -17.61
CA PRO A 79 0.94 -3.90 -18.59
C PRO A 79 0.96 -5.29 -17.94
N THR A 80 1.51 -5.42 -16.73
CA THR A 80 1.57 -6.67 -15.96
C THR A 80 0.89 -6.51 -14.60
N PRO A 81 0.34 -7.59 -14.02
CA PRO A 81 -0.19 -7.56 -12.66
C PRO A 81 0.85 -7.07 -11.64
N LEU A 82 0.42 -6.23 -10.70
CA LEU A 82 1.18 -5.65 -9.59
C LEU A 82 0.94 -6.39 -8.26
N ASN A 83 0.12 -7.44 -8.30
CA ASN A 83 -0.16 -8.33 -7.19
C ASN A 83 0.64 -9.65 -7.33
N ASP A 84 1.91 -9.52 -7.68
CA ASP A 84 2.85 -10.61 -8.00
C ASP A 84 3.79 -10.97 -6.83
N ASP A 85 3.47 -10.49 -5.63
CA ASP A 85 4.29 -10.56 -4.42
C ASP A 85 5.69 -9.93 -4.56
N GLN A 86 5.89 -9.00 -5.49
CA GLN A 86 7.09 -8.17 -5.60
C GLN A 86 6.85 -6.75 -5.07
N TRP A 87 7.96 -6.07 -4.77
CA TRP A 87 7.91 -4.68 -4.33
C TRP A 87 7.70 -3.73 -5.51
N HIS A 88 6.59 -3.03 -5.50
CA HIS A 88 6.29 -1.94 -6.43
C HIS A 88 6.38 -0.60 -5.73
N ARG A 89 6.95 0.40 -6.41
CA ARG A 89 7.06 1.78 -5.91
C ARG A 89 5.90 2.62 -6.42
N VAL A 90 5.26 3.37 -5.53
CA VAL A 90 4.26 4.38 -5.88
C VAL A 90 4.79 5.75 -5.50
N THR A 91 4.68 6.70 -6.41
CA THR A 91 4.94 8.12 -6.15
C THR A 91 3.76 8.93 -6.66
N ALA A 92 3.15 9.70 -5.77
CA ALA A 92 2.05 10.61 -6.07
C ALA A 92 2.44 12.02 -5.64
N GLU A 93 2.23 12.99 -6.51
CA GLU A 93 2.46 14.40 -6.20
C GLU A 93 1.19 15.18 -6.50
N ARG A 94 0.86 16.15 -5.65
CA ARG A 94 -0.15 17.16 -5.92
C ARG A 94 0.40 18.50 -5.49
N ASN A 95 0.29 19.50 -6.34
CA ASN A 95 0.60 20.89 -6.02
C ASN A 95 -0.43 21.81 -6.68
N VAL A 96 -0.28 23.13 -6.52
CA VAL A 96 -1.22 24.12 -7.07
C VAL A 96 -1.29 24.15 -8.61
N LYS A 97 -0.32 23.57 -9.31
CA LYS A 97 -0.24 23.56 -10.79
C LYS A 97 -0.73 22.24 -11.39
N GLN A 98 -0.46 21.13 -10.73
CA GLN A 98 -0.77 19.80 -11.25
C GLN A 98 -0.78 18.75 -10.15
N ALA A 99 -1.36 17.60 -10.48
CA ALA A 99 -1.19 16.36 -9.76
C ALA A 99 -0.59 15.30 -10.69
N SER A 100 0.11 14.33 -10.12
CA SER A 100 0.74 13.25 -10.87
C SER A 100 0.81 11.95 -10.09
N LEU A 101 0.88 10.85 -10.83
CA LEU A 101 1.04 9.51 -10.30
C LEU A 101 2.03 8.74 -11.17
N GLN A 102 2.95 8.03 -10.53
CA GLN A 102 3.85 7.08 -11.17
C GLN A 102 3.94 5.80 -10.34
N VAL A 103 3.95 4.67 -11.04
CA VAL A 103 4.17 3.34 -10.47
C VAL A 103 5.43 2.77 -11.13
N ASP A 104 6.38 2.34 -10.31
CA ASP A 104 7.69 1.86 -10.71
C ASP A 104 8.42 2.80 -11.68
N ARG A 105 8.68 2.33 -12.90
CA ARG A 105 9.30 3.08 -14.00
C ARG A 105 8.31 3.32 -15.15
N LEU A 106 7.02 3.10 -14.91
CA LEU A 106 5.99 3.37 -15.91
C LEU A 106 5.89 4.88 -16.19
N PRO A 107 5.39 5.27 -17.36
CA PRO A 107 5.19 6.68 -17.69
C PRO A 107 4.32 7.38 -16.65
N GLN A 108 4.85 8.47 -16.09
CA GLN A 108 4.14 9.30 -15.12
C GLN A 108 2.88 9.90 -15.77
N GLN A 109 1.75 9.75 -15.09
CA GLN A 109 0.48 10.37 -15.48
C GLN A 109 0.36 11.71 -14.79
N ILE A 110 -0.03 12.74 -15.53
CA ILE A 110 -0.10 14.12 -15.03
C ILE A 110 -1.48 14.69 -15.34
N ARG A 111 -2.09 15.34 -14.36
CA ARG A 111 -3.33 16.09 -14.48
C ARG A 111 -3.08 17.53 -14.07
N LYS A 112 -3.30 18.48 -14.99
CA LYS A 112 -3.19 19.91 -14.65
C LYS A 112 -4.29 20.30 -13.68
N ALA A 113 -3.95 21.16 -12.74
CA ALA A 113 -4.93 21.79 -11.87
C ALA A 113 -5.84 22.72 -12.71
N PRO A 114 -7.12 22.86 -12.36
CA PRO A 114 -7.98 23.92 -12.90
C PRO A 114 -7.35 25.31 -12.72
N THR A 115 -7.60 26.22 -13.65
CA THR A 115 -7.09 27.61 -13.56
C THR A 115 -7.79 28.44 -12.49
N GLU A 116 -9.01 28.03 -12.12
CA GLU A 116 -9.84 28.66 -11.09
C GLU A 116 -10.32 27.58 -10.11
N GLY A 117 -10.53 27.97 -8.85
CA GLY A 117 -11.07 27.09 -7.81
C GLY A 117 -10.18 27.01 -6.58
N HIS A 118 -10.58 26.11 -5.67
CA HIS A 118 -9.89 25.88 -4.42
C HIS A 118 -8.54 25.18 -4.64
N THR A 119 -7.53 25.58 -3.86
CA THR A 119 -6.16 25.04 -3.95
C THR A 119 -5.67 24.43 -2.65
N ARG A 120 -6.35 24.68 -1.52
CA ARG A 120 -5.98 24.17 -0.20
C ARG A 120 -6.71 22.87 0.05
N LEU A 121 -5.97 21.88 0.53
CA LEU A 121 -6.46 20.59 1.01
C LEU A 121 -6.65 20.68 2.53
N GLU A 122 -7.90 20.70 2.99
CA GLU A 122 -8.28 20.84 4.39
C GLU A 122 -8.71 19.49 4.99
N LEU A 123 -7.77 18.81 5.65
CA LEU A 123 -7.97 17.49 6.26
C LEU A 123 -8.14 17.61 7.77
N TYR A 124 -9.00 16.77 8.36
CA TYR A 124 -9.27 16.78 9.80
C TYR A 124 -9.20 15.40 10.45
N SER A 125 -9.39 14.32 9.67
CA SER A 125 -9.24 12.96 10.18
C SER A 125 -7.78 12.61 10.45
N GLN A 126 -7.55 11.56 11.22
CA GLN A 126 -6.26 10.88 11.20
C GLN A 126 -5.98 10.32 9.80
N LEU A 127 -4.69 10.18 9.46
CA LEU A 127 -4.27 9.48 8.26
C LEU A 127 -4.37 7.98 8.53
N PHE A 128 -5.15 7.26 7.72
CA PHE A 128 -5.22 5.82 7.73
C PHE A 128 -4.28 5.23 6.68
N VAL A 129 -3.51 4.21 7.05
CA VAL A 129 -2.62 3.45 6.18
C VAL A 129 -3.02 2.00 6.25
N GLY A 130 -3.16 1.35 5.10
CA GLY A 130 -3.62 -0.03 4.97
C GLY A 130 -5.13 -0.23 5.02
N GLY A 131 -5.90 0.84 5.20
CA GLY A 131 -7.35 0.80 5.22
C GLY A 131 -7.94 2.19 5.04
N ALA A 132 -9.23 2.21 4.72
CA ALA A 132 -10.05 3.40 4.63
C ALA A 132 -11.26 3.19 5.54
N GLY A 133 -11.74 4.26 6.19
CA GLY A 133 -12.82 4.19 7.17
C GLY A 133 -14.12 3.62 6.58
N GLY A 134 -14.28 2.29 6.60
CA GLY A 134 -15.43 1.57 6.05
C GLY A 134 -15.26 0.95 4.65
N GLN A 135 -14.07 0.99 4.03
CA GLN A 135 -13.79 0.33 2.74
C GLN A 135 -12.87 -0.89 2.91
N GLN A 136 -12.71 -1.68 1.85
CA GLN A 136 -11.82 -2.83 1.83
C GLN A 136 -10.36 -2.38 1.83
N GLY A 137 -9.69 -2.57 2.96
CA GLY A 137 -8.30 -2.18 3.17
C GLY A 137 -7.30 -3.03 2.41
N PHE A 138 -6.08 -2.53 2.38
CA PHE A 138 -4.97 -3.17 1.73
C PHE A 138 -4.50 -4.41 2.50
N LEU A 139 -4.17 -5.43 1.72
CA LEU A 139 -3.68 -6.71 2.15
C LEU A 139 -2.25 -6.87 1.65
N GLY A 140 -1.27 -7.04 2.55
CA GLY A 140 0.12 -7.22 2.14
C GLY A 140 1.09 -6.37 2.96
N CYS A 141 2.11 -5.81 2.34
CA CYS A 141 3.08 -4.97 3.03
C CYS A 141 3.19 -3.58 2.42
N ILE A 142 3.42 -2.58 3.28
CA ILE A 142 3.83 -1.22 2.88
C ILE A 142 5.18 -0.93 3.55
N ARG A 143 6.08 -0.26 2.83
CA ARG A 143 7.35 0.21 3.39
C ARG A 143 7.76 1.58 2.89
N SER A 144 8.66 2.20 3.64
CA SER A 144 9.29 3.48 3.30
C SER A 144 8.27 4.57 2.96
N LEU A 145 7.13 4.59 3.66
CA LEU A 145 6.11 5.61 3.47
C LEU A 145 6.67 6.98 3.87
N ARG A 146 6.61 7.90 2.91
CA ARG A 146 6.98 9.31 3.07
C ARG A 146 5.86 10.20 2.59
N MET A 147 5.64 11.27 3.34
CA MET A 147 4.69 12.32 3.00
C MET A 147 5.34 13.68 3.25
N ASN A 148 5.44 14.54 2.24
CA ASN A 148 6.11 15.84 2.28
C ASN A 148 7.53 15.78 2.89
N GLY A 149 8.31 14.78 2.47
CA GLY A 149 9.67 14.55 2.99
C GLY A 149 9.76 13.93 4.39
N VAL A 150 8.65 13.88 5.14
CA VAL A 150 8.58 13.22 6.45
C VAL A 150 8.42 11.72 6.25
N THR A 151 9.27 10.92 6.89
CA THR A 151 9.14 9.46 6.90
C THR A 151 8.21 9.06 8.04
N LEU A 152 7.13 8.34 7.72
CA LEU A 152 6.20 7.80 8.71
C LEU A 152 6.74 6.45 9.18
N ASP A 153 6.99 6.30 10.48
CA ASP A 153 7.55 5.07 11.05
C ASP A 153 6.46 3.99 11.17
N LEU A 154 6.32 3.19 10.10
CA LEU A 154 5.39 2.07 10.02
C LEU A 154 5.80 0.95 10.97
N GLU A 155 7.09 0.73 11.16
CA GLU A 155 7.61 -0.37 11.96
C GLU A 155 7.29 -0.17 13.44
N GLU A 156 7.66 0.98 14.00
CA GLU A 156 7.35 1.31 15.39
C GLU A 156 5.84 1.41 15.60
N ARG A 157 5.11 1.94 14.62
CA ARG A 157 3.66 2.02 14.70
C ARG A 157 2.98 0.65 14.71
N ALA A 158 3.49 -0.31 13.93
CA ALA A 158 3.03 -1.68 13.93
C ALA A 158 3.34 -2.39 15.26
N LYS A 159 4.54 -2.21 15.85
CA LYS A 159 4.93 -2.82 17.13
C LYS A 159 3.97 -2.50 18.28
N VAL A 160 3.43 -1.27 18.29
CA VAL A 160 2.54 -0.80 19.35
C VAL A 160 1.04 -1.02 19.04
N THR A 161 0.71 -1.59 17.88
CA THR A 161 -0.67 -1.83 17.46
C THR A 161 -0.98 -3.33 17.51
N SER A 162 -1.95 -3.73 18.33
CA SER A 162 -2.32 -5.14 18.49
C SER A 162 -2.75 -5.77 17.15
N GLY A 163 -2.25 -6.97 16.87
CA GLY A 163 -2.56 -7.71 15.63
C GLY A 163 -1.77 -7.28 14.40
N PHE A 164 -0.84 -6.32 14.51
CA PHE A 164 0.08 -5.96 13.44
C PHE A 164 1.44 -6.66 13.57
N ILE A 165 2.09 -6.87 12.42
CA ILE A 165 3.45 -7.42 12.35
C ILE A 165 4.37 -6.30 11.83
N SER A 166 5.38 -5.98 12.63
CA SER A 166 6.43 -5.04 12.24
C SER A 166 7.35 -5.68 11.20
N GLY A 167 7.74 -4.92 10.19
CA GLY A 167 8.54 -5.40 9.07
C GLY A 167 7.69 -5.96 7.93
N CYS A 168 8.38 -6.54 6.96
CA CYS A 168 7.77 -7.32 5.88
C CYS A 168 8.74 -8.44 5.51
N SER A 169 8.79 -9.45 6.37
CA SER A 169 9.43 -10.72 6.10
C SER A 169 8.34 -11.72 5.76
N GLY A 170 8.46 -12.32 4.58
CA GLY A 170 7.57 -13.41 4.22
C GLY A 170 7.80 -14.61 5.15
N HIS A 171 6.74 -15.38 5.41
CA HIS A 171 6.82 -16.55 6.26
C HIS A 171 7.79 -17.59 5.70
N CYS A 172 7.97 -17.71 4.38
CA CYS A 172 8.99 -18.57 3.79
C CYS A 172 10.42 -18.15 4.09
N THR A 173 10.67 -16.85 4.33
CA THR A 173 12.03 -16.41 4.72
C THR A 173 12.37 -16.88 6.14
N SER A 174 11.36 -16.97 7.02
CA SER A 174 11.55 -17.33 8.43
C SER A 174 11.26 -18.81 8.74
N TYR A 175 10.34 -19.41 7.99
CA TYR A 175 9.74 -20.73 8.21
C TYR A 175 9.78 -21.62 6.96
N GLY A 176 10.32 -21.15 5.84
CA GLY A 176 10.37 -21.95 4.61
C GLY A 176 11.27 -23.17 4.72
N THR A 177 12.20 -23.19 5.67
CA THR A 177 12.97 -24.37 6.07
C THR A 177 12.11 -25.50 6.63
N ASN A 178 10.86 -25.22 7.01
CA ASN A 178 9.92 -26.24 7.48
C ASN A 178 9.26 -27.00 6.32
N CYS A 179 9.46 -26.58 5.07
CA CYS A 179 9.09 -27.40 3.92
C CYS A 179 10.18 -28.45 3.69
N GLU A 180 9.89 -29.69 4.07
CA GLU A 180 10.83 -30.80 4.01
C GLU A 180 10.94 -31.39 2.60
N ASN A 181 11.92 -32.28 2.40
CA ASN A 181 12.06 -33.12 1.20
C ASN A 181 12.05 -32.38 -0.14
N GLY A 182 12.56 -31.15 -0.16
CA GLY A 182 12.62 -30.32 -1.36
C GLY A 182 11.29 -29.64 -1.72
N GLY A 183 10.31 -29.65 -0.81
CA GLY A 183 9.07 -28.90 -0.95
C GLY A 183 9.32 -27.40 -1.12
N LYS A 184 8.63 -26.77 -2.07
CA LYS A 184 8.78 -25.34 -2.32
C LYS A 184 7.92 -24.56 -1.35
N CYS A 185 8.53 -23.73 -0.51
CA CYS A 185 7.75 -22.82 0.32
C CYS A 185 7.05 -21.77 -0.55
N LEU A 186 5.73 -21.68 -0.37
CA LEU A 186 4.87 -20.69 -0.99
C LEU A 186 4.37 -19.73 0.09
N GLU A 187 4.59 -18.45 -0.13
CA GLU A 187 4.03 -17.42 0.75
C GLU A 187 2.52 -17.43 0.70
N ARG A 188 1.92 -17.26 1.87
CA ARG A 188 0.48 -17.11 2.03
C ARG A 188 0.21 -15.85 2.83
N TYR A 189 -1.03 -15.41 2.73
CA TYR A 189 -1.45 -14.22 3.43
C TYR A 189 -1.44 -14.37 4.97
N HIS A 190 -1.89 -15.52 5.46
CA HIS A 190 -1.88 -15.89 6.88
C HIS A 190 -0.82 -16.96 7.17
N GLY A 191 0.42 -16.81 6.67
CA GLY A 191 1.46 -17.81 6.89
C GLY A 191 2.24 -18.18 5.64
N TYR A 192 2.56 -19.46 5.56
CA TYR A 192 3.16 -20.10 4.40
C TYR A 192 2.50 -21.45 4.17
N SER A 193 2.68 -22.02 3.00
CA SER A 193 2.35 -23.42 2.71
C SER A 193 3.50 -24.06 1.95
N CYS A 194 3.66 -25.37 2.07
CA CYS A 194 4.63 -26.10 1.26
C CYS A 194 3.95 -26.70 0.03
N ASP A 195 4.49 -26.41 -1.15
CA ASP A 195 4.11 -27.09 -2.39
C ASP A 195 4.97 -28.34 -2.57
N CYS A 196 4.32 -29.48 -2.42
CA CYS A 196 4.94 -30.80 -2.50
C CYS A 196 4.76 -31.44 -3.89
N SER A 197 4.11 -30.76 -4.84
CA SER A 197 3.67 -31.34 -6.13
C SER A 197 4.81 -31.83 -7.02
N ASN A 198 6.03 -31.32 -6.79
CA ASN A 198 7.25 -31.75 -7.49
C ASN A 198 8.14 -32.66 -6.62
N THR A 199 7.60 -33.21 -5.54
CA THR A 199 8.28 -34.12 -4.62
C THR A 199 7.55 -35.48 -4.58
N ALA A 200 8.18 -36.49 -4.00
CA ALA A 200 7.55 -37.79 -3.75
C ALA A 200 6.72 -37.82 -2.45
N TYR A 201 6.58 -36.67 -1.79
CA TYR A 201 5.98 -36.53 -0.47
C TYR A 201 4.72 -35.68 -0.53
N ASP A 202 3.89 -35.81 0.49
CA ASP A 202 2.63 -35.08 0.64
C ASP A 202 2.50 -34.50 2.06
N GLY A 203 1.36 -33.88 2.34
CA GLY A 203 1.07 -33.25 3.63
C GLY A 203 1.56 -31.80 3.74
N THR A 204 1.19 -31.13 4.82
CA THR A 204 1.35 -29.67 4.99
C THR A 204 2.79 -29.17 4.92
N PHE A 205 3.75 -30.04 5.24
CA PHE A 205 5.18 -29.73 5.28
C PHE A 205 6.01 -30.65 4.36
N CYS A 206 5.35 -31.37 3.44
CA CYS A 206 5.98 -32.35 2.54
C CYS A 206 6.75 -33.44 3.28
N ASN A 207 6.16 -33.97 4.36
CA ASN A 207 6.78 -34.93 5.27
C ASN A 207 6.03 -36.27 5.37
N LYS A 208 5.06 -36.51 4.50
CA LYS A 208 4.29 -37.77 4.43
C LYS A 208 4.52 -38.50 3.13
#